data_AF-A0AAW5KJB3-F1
#
_entry.id   AF-A0AAW5KJB3-F1
#
_cell.length_a   1.000
_cell.length_b   1.000
_cell.length_c   1.000
_cell.angle_alpha   90.00
_cell.angle_beta   90.00
_cell.angle_gamma   90.00
#
_symmetry.space_group_name_H-M   'P 1'
#
loop_
_entity.id
_entity.type
_entity.pdbx_description
1 polymer ?
#
loop_
_entity_poly.entity_id
_entity_poly.type
_entity_poly.pdbx_seq_one_letter_code
_entity_poly.pdbx_strand_id
1 'polypeptide(L)' 'MKICPHCGTHWEDDCCFCQRCGAPLPPPPYGAAPVPPPRPVYPGAPSGTTYLVFSILANLLGCFFCFPFGLIGIGG' A
#
# COMPACT_ATOMS: atom_id res chain seq x y z
N MET A 1 5.19 -35.25 -3.42
CA MET A 1 6.45 -35.63 -4.08
C MET A 1 6.21 -35.77 -5.57
N LYS A 2 6.90 -34.98 -6.39
CA LYS A 2 6.83 -35.07 -7.86
C LYS A 2 8.18 -35.59 -8.39
N ILE A 3 8.13 -36.46 -9.40
CA ILE A 3 9.28 -37.20 -9.91
C ILE A 3 9.47 -36.93 -11.40
N CYS A 4 10.73 -36.84 -11.83
CA CYS A 4 11.10 -36.70 -13.23
C CYS A 4 10.68 -37.84 -14.14
N PRO A 5 9.85 -37.59 -15.18
CA PRO A 5 9.57 -38.60 -16.18
C PRO A 5 10.81 -38.88 -17.05
N HIS A 6 11.81 -37.99 -17.04
CA HIS A 6 13.04 -38.16 -17.81
C HIS A 6 14.18 -38.82 -17.01
N CYS A 7 14.38 -38.46 -15.73
CA CYS A 7 15.54 -38.93 -14.95
C CYS A 7 15.22 -39.49 -13.56
N GLY A 8 13.95 -39.57 -13.17
CA GLY A 8 13.54 -40.09 -11.86
C GLY A 8 13.93 -39.24 -10.63
N THR A 9 14.48 -38.03 -10.83
CA THR A 9 14.86 -37.14 -9.71
C THR A 9 13.63 -36.43 -9.14
N HIS A 10 13.63 -36.20 -7.82
CA HIS A 10 12.60 -35.43 -7.12
C HIS A 10 12.78 -33.92 -7.37
N TRP A 11 11.68 -33.17 -7.46
CA TRP A 11 11.70 -31.71 -7.60
C TRP A 11 10.57 -31.01 -6.84
N GLU A 12 10.77 -29.72 -6.55
CA GLU A 12 9.75 -28.82 -6.01
C GLU A 12 8.75 -28.36 -7.08
N ASP A 13 7.53 -28.06 -6.66
CA ASP A 13 6.40 -27.64 -7.49
C ASP A 13 6.61 -26.29 -8.21
N ASP A 14 7.51 -25.46 -7.69
CA ASP A 14 7.83 -24.12 -8.22
C ASP A 14 8.94 -24.14 -9.30
N CYS A 15 9.50 -25.30 -9.61
CA CYS A 15 10.55 -25.45 -10.61
C CYS A 15 9.97 -25.66 -12.03
N CYS A 16 10.39 -24.85 -13.01
CA CYS A 16 10.03 -25.03 -14.42
C CYS A 16 10.91 -26.06 -15.15
N PHE A 17 12.10 -26.36 -14.63
CA PHE A 17 13.09 -27.27 -15.23
C PHE A 17 13.71 -28.20 -14.18
N CYS A 18 14.04 -29.42 -14.58
CA CYS A 18 14.69 -30.38 -13.69
C CYS A 18 16.14 -29.95 -13.40
N GLN A 19 16.48 -29.76 -12.13
CA GLN A 19 17.84 -29.37 -11.70
C GLN A 19 18.92 -30.42 -12.00
N ARG A 20 18.53 -31.67 -12.29
CA ARG A 20 19.46 -32.78 -12.55
C ARG A 20 19.69 -33.06 -14.03
N CYS A 21 18.65 -33.00 -14.86
CA CYS A 21 18.74 -33.36 -16.29
C CYS A 21 18.40 -32.21 -17.25
N GLY A 22 17.90 -31.09 -16.75
CA GLY A 22 17.51 -29.93 -17.58
C GLY A 22 16.19 -30.10 -18.34
N ALA A 23 15.51 -31.24 -18.22
CA ALA A 23 14.23 -31.46 -18.90
C ALA A 23 13.14 -30.50 -18.38
N PRO A 24 12.25 -30.00 -19.26
CA PRO A 24 11.13 -29.14 -18.87
C PRO A 24 10.13 -29.90 -18.00
N LEU A 25 9.60 -29.24 -16.98
CA LEU A 25 8.67 -29.79 -16.01
C LEU A 25 7.23 -29.39 -16.34
N PRO A 26 6.23 -30.23 -16.00
CA PRO A 26 4.84 -29.85 -16.16
C PRO A 26 4.53 -28.64 -15.28
N PRO A 27 3.77 -27.66 -15.79
CA PRO A 27 3.43 -26.45 -15.03
C PRO A 27 2.66 -26.80 -13.75
N PRO A 28 2.75 -25.97 -12.70
CA PRO A 28 1.95 -26.17 -11.49
C PRO A 28 0.45 -26.18 -11.85
N PRO A 29 -0.37 -26.92 -11.08
CA PRO A 29 -1.80 -26.95 -11.32
C PRO A 29 -2.36 -25.53 -11.31
N TYR A 30 -2.97 -25.17 -12.42
CA TYR A 30 -3.68 -23.92 -12.71
C TYR A 30 -4.85 -23.76 -11.73
N GLY A 31 -4.55 -23.28 -10.53
CA GLY A 31 -5.52 -23.16 -9.43
C GLY A 31 -4.98 -22.41 -8.23
N ALA A 32 -3.66 -22.34 -8.06
CA ALA A 32 -3.06 -21.37 -7.14
C ALA A 32 -3.09 -19.98 -7.80
N ALA A 33 -4.10 -19.18 -7.49
CA ALA A 33 -4.10 -17.77 -7.84
C ALA A 33 -2.80 -17.14 -7.29
N PRO A 34 -2.08 -16.31 -8.07
CA PRO A 34 -0.95 -15.56 -7.55
C PRO A 34 -1.40 -14.77 -6.32
N VAL A 35 -0.72 -14.95 -5.19
CA VAL A 35 -0.99 -14.12 -4.01
C VAL A 35 -0.74 -12.66 -4.39
N PRO A 36 -1.71 -11.74 -4.12
CA PRO A 36 -1.51 -10.34 -4.44
C PRO A 36 -0.34 -9.79 -3.62
N PRO A 37 0.43 -8.82 -4.17
CA PRO A 37 1.53 -8.21 -3.43
C PRO A 37 1.03 -7.57 -2.13
N PRO A 38 1.88 -7.51 -1.09
CA PRO A 38 1.52 -6.86 0.18
C PRO A 38 1.13 -5.41 -0.08
N ARG A 39 0.00 -5.00 0.51
CA ARG A 39 -0.49 -3.62 0.41
C ARG A 39 0.37 -2.73 1.32
N PRO A 40 0.79 -1.53 0.88
CA PRO A 40 1.45 -0.58 1.77
C PRO A 40 0.49 -0.20 2.91
N VAL A 41 0.99 -0.31 4.15
CA VAL A 41 0.27 0.13 5.34
C VAL A 41 0.58 1.61 5.54
N TYR A 42 -0.40 2.47 5.29
CA TYR A 42 -0.27 3.90 5.58
C TYR A 42 -0.58 4.16 7.06
N PRO A 43 0.23 4.97 7.77
CA PRO A 43 -0.11 5.42 9.12
C PRO A 43 -1.51 6.03 9.12
N GLY A 44 -2.30 5.72 10.15
CA GLY A 44 -3.69 6.17 10.25
C GLY A 44 -3.79 7.68 10.06
N ALA A 45 -4.52 8.10 9.01
CA ALA A 45 -4.78 9.51 8.77
C ALA A 45 -5.56 10.10 9.97
N PRO A 46 -5.25 11.33 10.41
CA PRO A 46 -6.05 11.99 11.43
C PRO A 46 -7.50 12.11 10.94
N SER A 47 -8.45 11.78 11.81
CA SER A 47 -9.87 11.87 11.50
C SER A 47 -10.21 13.28 11.01
N GLY A 48 -10.93 13.38 9.89
CA GLY A 48 -11.27 14.66 9.27
C GLY A 48 -11.95 15.63 10.24
N THR A 49 -12.65 15.13 11.25
CA THR A 49 -13.27 15.92 12.32
C THR A 49 -12.26 16.78 13.10
N THR A 50 -11.09 16.25 13.44
CA THR A 50 -10.07 17.01 14.17
C THR A 50 -9.50 18.16 13.33
N TYR A 51 -9.31 17.92 12.03
CA TYR A 51 -8.83 18.95 11.10
C TYR A 51 -9.85 20.07 10.88
N LEU A 52 -11.14 19.73 10.76
CA LEU A 52 -12.21 20.72 10.61
C LEU A 52 -12.36 21.58 11.86
N VAL A 53 -12.31 20.98 13.06
CA VAL A 53 -12.36 21.74 14.33
C VAL A 53 -11.17 22.70 14.45
N PHE A 54 -9.95 22.26 14.12
CA PHE A 54 -8.77 23.12 14.13
C PHE A 54 -8.89 24.28 13.13
N SER A 55 -9.42 24.01 11.93
CA SER A 55 -9.58 25.01 10.88
C SER A 55 -10.62 26.08 11.25
N ILE A 56 -11.75 25.67 11.85
CA ILE A 56 -12.79 26.59 12.33
C ILE A 56 -12.27 27.44 13.48
N LEU A 57 -11.59 26.84 14.46
CA LEU A 57 -11.00 27.58 15.57
C LEU A 57 -9.95 28.57 15.09
N ALA A 58 -9.06 28.18 14.17
CA ALA A 58 -8.05 29.07 13.60
C ALA A 58 -8.67 30.23 12.81
N ASN A 59 -9.75 29.99 12.06
CA ASN A 59 -10.44 31.03 11.32
C ASN A 59 -11.19 32.00 12.25
N LEU A 60 -11.91 31.49 13.27
CA LEU A 60 -12.58 32.33 14.27
C LEU A 60 -11.56 33.14 15.08
N LEU A 61 -10.44 32.53 15.48
CA LEU A 61 -9.38 33.21 16.20
C LEU A 61 -8.70 34.28 15.33
N GLY A 62 -8.36 33.95 14.08
CA GLY A 62 -7.79 34.90 13.12
C GLY A 62 -8.74 36.06 12.80
N CYS A 63 -10.01 35.77 12.56
CA CYS A 63 -11.05 36.79 12.39
C CYS A 63 -11.22 37.63 13.65
N PHE A 64 -11.21 37.04 14.85
CA PHE A 64 -11.35 37.74 16.12
C PHE A 64 -10.11 38.53 16.56
N PHE A 65 -8.91 38.22 16.07
CA PHE A 65 -7.72 39.07 16.23
C PHE A 65 -7.64 40.16 15.16
N CYS A 66 -8.16 39.89 13.96
CA CYS A 66 -8.25 40.86 12.88
C CYS A 66 -9.44 41.82 13.02
N PHE A 67 -10.54 41.48 13.71
CA PHE A 67 -11.71 42.36 13.85
C PHE A 67 -11.63 43.47 14.93
N PRO A 68 -10.92 43.35 16.07
CA PRO A 68 -10.78 44.46 17.00
C PRO A 68 -9.75 45.49 16.52
N PHE A 69 -8.81 45.12 15.63
CA PHE A 69 -7.77 46.01 15.09
C PHE A 69 -7.85 46.27 13.57
N GLY A 70 -8.65 45.54 12.80
CA GLY A 70 -8.74 45.63 11.34
C GLY A 70 -9.65 46.73 10.80
N LEU A 71 -10.11 47.64 11.66
CA LEU A 71 -10.67 48.93 11.27
C LEU A 71 -9.68 50.09 11.47
N ILE A 72 -8.44 49.80 11.89
CA ILE A 72 -7.34 50.78 11.99
C ILE A 72 -6.19 50.29 11.10
N GLY A 73 -6.18 50.70 9.83
CA GLY A 73 -4.95 50.63 9.01
C GLY A 73 -5.06 49.97 7.63
N ILE A 74 -6.05 50.34 6.81
CA ILE A 74 -5.93 50.20 5.35
C ILE A 74 -6.26 51.56 4.72
N GLY A 75 -5.24 52.39 4.48
CA GLY A 75 -5.35 53.65 3.74
C GLY A 75 -4.68 54.85 4.44
N GLY A 76 -3.38 55.00 4.22
CA GLY A 76 -2.58 56.17 4.62
C GLY A 76 -1.14 56.00 4.15
#